data_AF-A0A7W9ETF3-F1
#
_entry.id   AF-A0A7W9ETF3-F1
#
_cell.length_a   1.000
_cell.length_b   1.000
_cell.length_c   1.000
_cell.angle_alpha   90.00
_cell.angle_beta   90.00
_cell.angle_gamma   90.00
#
_symmetry.space_group_name_H-M   'P 1'
#
loop_
_entity.id
_entity.type
_entity.pdbx_description
1 polymer ?
#
loop_
_entity_poly.entity_id
_entity_poly.type
_entity_poly.pdbx_seq_one_letter_code
_entity_poly.pdbx_strand_id
1 'polypeptide(L)'
;MRGLSQRWRERGGRTVRLALAFDDIMEIALALLVLSPAELEKLGWSFADRKRLLDHFLASGKAAQRTERATLGGTLLELRLPLRDVSRLKTFVRRDLPKAATNAAVLDRLGAALNAIS
;
A
#
# COMPACT_ATOMS: atom_id res chain seq x y z
N MET A 1 7.65 -27.03 17.86
CA MET A 1 7.54 -25.58 18.10
C MET A 1 8.35 -24.84 17.04
N ARG A 2 7.74 -24.07 16.14
CA ARG A 2 8.47 -23.29 15.12
C ARG A 2 8.98 -21.97 15.73
N GLY A 3 10.29 -21.73 15.60
CA GLY A 3 10.99 -20.63 16.28
C GLY A 3 10.59 -19.23 15.79
N LEU A 4 10.75 -18.24 16.69
CA LEU A 4 10.45 -16.82 16.46
C LEU A 4 11.05 -16.26 15.16
N SER A 5 12.24 -16.73 14.78
CA SER A 5 12.99 -16.34 13.58
C SER A 5 12.35 -16.80 12.26
N GLN A 6 11.58 -17.89 12.30
CA GLN A 6 10.80 -18.38 11.15
C GLN A 6 9.53 -17.53 10.97
N ARG A 7 8.84 -17.21 12.07
CA ARG A 7 7.70 -16.28 12.09
C ARG A 7 8.10 -14.85 11.69
N TRP A 8 9.35 -14.45 11.88
CA TRP A 8 9.88 -13.14 11.47
C TRP A 8 10.17 -13.10 9.96
N ARG A 9 10.70 -14.18 9.40
CA ARG A 9 10.88 -14.36 7.95
C ARG A 9 9.54 -14.48 7.22
N GLU A 10 8.60 -15.26 7.75
CA GLU A 10 7.21 -15.35 7.25
C GLU A 10 6.46 -14.01 7.35
N ARG A 11 6.86 -13.15 8.30
CA ARG A 11 6.34 -11.78 8.44
C ARG A 11 6.95 -10.75 7.48
N GLY A 12 7.89 -11.14 6.62
CA GLY A 12 8.54 -10.23 5.67
C GLY A 12 9.51 -9.29 6.37
N GLY A 13 10.42 -9.85 7.17
CA GLY A 13 11.32 -9.15 8.11
C GLY A 13 12.18 -7.99 7.58
N ARG A 14 12.13 -7.67 6.28
CA ARG A 14 12.68 -6.43 5.74
C ARG A 14 11.54 -5.44 5.51
N THR A 15 11.49 -4.40 6.34
CA THR A 15 10.60 -3.25 6.16
C THR A 15 11.29 -2.22 5.28
N VAL A 16 10.55 -1.62 4.36
CA VAL A 16 11.02 -0.54 3.49
C VAL A 16 10.19 0.72 3.72
N ARG A 17 10.76 1.86 3.34
CA ARG A 17 10.08 3.16 3.37
C ARG A 17 9.63 3.50 1.96
N LEU A 18 8.37 3.90 1.84
CA LEU A 18 7.77 4.38 0.60
C LEU A 18 7.16 5.74 0.90
N ALA A 19 7.53 6.78 0.14
CA ALA A 19 6.92 8.10 0.27
C ALA A 19 5.87 8.27 -0.83
N LEU A 20 4.63 8.59 -0.45
CA LEU A 20 3.53 8.87 -1.38
C LEU A 20 2.79 10.13 -0.95
N ALA A 21 2.21 10.83 -1.91
CA ALA A 21 1.29 11.92 -1.61
C ALA A 21 0.05 11.40 -0.88
N PHE A 22 -0.55 12.22 -0.01
CA PHE A 22 -1.77 11.84 0.71
C PHE A 22 -2.90 11.43 -0.25
N ASP A 23 -3.11 12.18 -1.33
CA ASP A 23 -4.15 11.85 -2.32
C ASP A 23 -3.92 10.49 -2.98
N ASP A 24 -2.65 10.17 -3.30
CA ASP A 24 -2.29 8.86 -3.84
C ASP A 24 -2.62 7.75 -2.83
N ILE A 25 -2.29 7.93 -1.55
CA ILE A 25 -2.60 6.97 -0.48
C ILE A 25 -4.11 6.73 -0.38
N MET A 26 -4.90 7.79 -0.43
CA MET A 26 -6.36 7.71 -0.36
C MET A 26 -6.94 6.97 -1.56
N GLU A 27 -6.46 7.28 -2.77
CA GLU A 27 -6.93 6.64 -3.99
C GLU A 27 -6.63 5.14 -3.99
N ILE A 28 -5.40 4.75 -3.59
CA ILE A 28 -5.03 3.34 -3.47
C ILE A 28 -5.88 2.64 -2.39
N ALA A 29 -6.12 3.30 -1.25
CA ALA A 29 -6.93 2.74 -0.17
C ALA A 29 -8.38 2.47 -0.63
N LEU A 30 -8.98 3.41 -1.35
CA LEU A 30 -10.32 3.27 -1.91
C LEU A 30 -10.36 2.14 -2.95
N ALA A 31 -9.39 2.09 -3.86
CA ALA A 31 -9.30 1.04 -4.86
C ALA A 31 -9.17 -0.36 -4.22
N LEU A 32 -8.42 -0.49 -3.13
CA LEU A 32 -8.32 -1.74 -2.37
C LEU A 32 -9.65 -2.15 -1.70
N LEU A 33 -10.40 -1.18 -1.18
CA LEU A 33 -11.67 -1.44 -0.49
C LEU A 33 -12.76 -1.93 -1.43
N VAL A 34 -12.74 -1.49 -2.69
CA VAL A 34 -13.72 -1.88 -3.72
C VAL A 34 -13.52 -3.32 -4.21
N LEU A 35 -12.33 -3.91 -4.03
CA LEU A 35 -12.07 -5.29 -4.44
C LEU A 35 -13.03 -6.29 -3.77
N SER A 36 -13.69 -7.08 -4.61
CA SER A 36 -14.51 -8.22 -4.20
C SER A 36 -13.65 -9.37 -3.67
N PRO A 37 -14.24 -10.33 -2.92
CA PRO A 37 -13.52 -11.53 -2.48
C PRO A 37 -12.85 -12.31 -3.63
N ALA A 38 -13.55 -12.43 -4.77
CA ALA A 38 -13.04 -13.14 -5.94
C ALA A 38 -11.85 -12.43 -6.59
N GLU A 39 -11.81 -11.09 -6.57
CA GLU A 39 -10.68 -10.32 -7.06
C GLU A 39 -9.47 -10.42 -6.12
N LEU A 40 -9.71 -10.42 -4.80
CA LEU A 40 -8.67 -10.72 -3.83
C LEU A 40 -8.07 -12.11 -4.05
N GLU A 41 -8.90 -13.11 -4.32
CA GLU A 41 -8.43 -14.47 -4.63
C GLU A 41 -7.59 -14.52 -5.92
N LYS A 42 -7.99 -13.82 -6.99
CA LYS A 42 -7.21 -13.69 -8.24
C LYS A 42 -5.85 -13.02 -8.06
N LEU A 43 -5.71 -12.21 -7.00
CA LEU A 43 -4.46 -11.59 -6.57
C LEU A 43 -3.64 -12.50 -5.64
N GLY A 44 -4.21 -13.63 -5.19
CA GLY A 44 -3.63 -14.51 -4.19
C GLY A 44 -3.64 -13.91 -2.79
N TRP A 45 -4.59 -13.02 -2.50
CA TRP A 45 -4.69 -12.26 -1.26
C TRP A 45 -5.87 -12.75 -0.42
N SER A 46 -5.64 -12.81 0.88
CA SER A 46 -6.73 -12.94 1.86
C SER A 46 -7.30 -11.58 2.23
N PHE A 47 -8.48 -11.57 2.85
CA PHE A 47 -9.00 -10.39 3.54
C PHE A 47 -8.03 -9.83 4.58
N ALA A 48 -7.26 -10.70 5.26
CA ALA A 48 -6.26 -10.29 6.23
C ALA A 48 -5.09 -9.55 5.57
N ASP A 49 -4.72 -9.88 4.33
CA ASP A 49 -3.70 -9.15 3.58
C ASP A 49 -4.19 -7.76 3.19
N ARG A 50 -5.43 -7.63 2.70
CA ARG A 50 -6.04 -6.32 2.43
C ARG A 50 -6.10 -5.47 3.70
N LYS A 51 -6.61 -6.01 4.80
CA LYS A 51 -6.70 -5.30 6.08
C LYS A 51 -5.31 -4.81 6.52
N ARG A 52 -4.30 -5.68 6.47
CA ARG A 52 -2.93 -5.33 6.88
C ARG A 52 -2.37 -4.18 6.04
N LEU A 53 -2.59 -4.18 4.72
CA LEU A 53 -2.13 -3.09 3.84
C LEU A 53 -2.83 -1.76 4.17
N LEU A 54 -4.15 -1.80 4.42
CA LEU A 54 -4.91 -0.62 4.88
C LEU A 54 -4.44 -0.12 6.25
N ASP A 55 -4.10 -1.03 7.18
CA ASP A 55 -3.56 -0.65 8.49
C ASP A 55 -2.24 0.14 8.33
N HIS A 56 -1.40 -0.19 7.34
CA HIS A 56 -0.18 0.57 7.05
C HIS A 56 -0.48 1.98 6.52
N PHE A 57 -1.49 2.13 5.66
CA PHE A 57 -1.93 3.43 5.16
C PHE A 57 -2.47 4.31 6.29
N LEU A 58 -3.32 3.73 7.14
CA LEU A 58 -3.87 4.41 8.32
C LEU A 58 -2.75 4.85 9.29
N ALA A 59 -1.73 4.01 9.51
CA ALA A 59 -0.61 4.36 10.38
C ALA A 59 0.17 5.59 9.86
N SER A 60 0.32 5.74 8.54
CA SER A 60 0.95 6.93 7.93
C SER A 60 0.11 8.20 8.07
N GLY A 61 -1.21 8.06 8.21
CA GLY A 61 -2.17 9.16 8.36
C GLY A 61 -2.06 9.97 9.66
N LYS A 62 -1.29 9.50 10.67
CA LYS A 62 -1.02 10.34 11.87
C LYS A 62 -0.31 11.65 11.53
N ALA A 63 0.54 11.66 10.50
CA ALA A 63 1.17 12.88 10.02
C ALA A 63 0.17 13.79 9.27
N ALA A 64 -0.78 13.21 8.55
CA ALA A 64 -1.85 13.94 7.87
C ALA A 64 -2.74 14.72 8.84
N GLN A 65 -3.03 14.18 10.04
CA GLN A 65 -3.91 14.84 11.03
C GLN A 65 -3.43 16.21 11.50
N ARG A 66 -2.12 16.48 11.42
CA ARG A 66 -1.51 17.75 11.85
C ARG A 66 -1.20 18.68 10.67
N THR A 67 -1.52 18.26 9.45
CA THR A 67 -1.19 18.99 8.22
C THR A 67 -2.33 19.92 7.86
N GLU A 68 -1.99 21.12 7.38
CA GLU A 68 -2.98 22.08 6.90
C GLU A 68 -3.75 21.51 5.71
N ARG A 69 -5.09 21.68 5.71
CA ARG A 69 -5.96 21.13 4.67
C ARG A 69 -5.57 21.59 3.26
N ALA A 70 -5.10 22.82 3.11
CA ALA A 70 -4.74 23.41 1.82
C ALA A 70 -3.53 22.70 1.17
N THR A 71 -2.62 22.13 1.97
CA THR A 71 -1.40 21.47 1.47
C THR A 71 -1.45 19.96 1.60
N LEU A 72 -2.47 19.41 2.27
CA LEU A 72 -2.53 18.00 2.64
C LEU A 72 -2.42 17.07 1.43
N GLY A 73 -3.16 17.33 0.35
CA GLY A 73 -3.23 16.41 -0.79
C GLY A 73 -1.87 16.07 -1.40
N GLY A 74 -1.00 17.07 -1.56
CA GLY A 74 0.37 16.91 -2.08
C GLY A 74 1.42 16.55 -1.03
N THR A 75 1.05 16.47 0.25
CA THR A 75 2.01 16.17 1.32
C THR A 75 2.50 14.73 1.20
N LEU A 76 3.82 14.56 1.10
CA LEU A 76 4.45 13.24 1.07
C LEU A 76 4.45 12.63 2.48
N LEU A 77 3.83 11.46 2.61
CA LEU A 77 3.79 10.69 3.85
C LEU A 77 4.66 9.44 3.72
N GLU A 78 5.47 9.16 4.74
CA GLU A 78 6.28 7.96 4.81
C GLU A 78 5.44 6.76 5.25
N LEU A 79 5.35 5.76 4.38
CA LEU A 79 4.77 4.45 4.65
C LEU A 79 5.88 3.45 4.98
N ARG A 80 5.69 2.69 6.04
CA ARG A 80 6.58 1.59 6.42
C ARG A 80 5.91 0.27 6.11
N LEU A 81 6.38 -0.39 5.07
CA LEU A 81 5.77 -1.61 4.53
C LEU A 81 6.74 -2.79 4.61
N PRO A 82 6.29 -3.98 5.07
CA PRO A 82 7.02 -5.21 4.85
C PRO A 82 7.23 -5.46 3.35
N LEU A 83 8.40 -5.96 2.94
CA LEU A 83 8.73 -6.18 1.53
C LEU A 83 7.69 -7.07 0.80
N ARG A 84 7.12 -8.06 1.51
CA ARG A 84 6.03 -8.89 0.96
C ARG A 84 4.80 -8.09 0.55
N ASP A 85 4.50 -7.01 1.28
CA ASP A 85 3.34 -6.16 1.03
C ASP A 85 3.63 -5.14 -0.07
N VAL A 86 4.90 -4.77 -0.24
CA VAL A 86 5.38 -4.03 -1.42
C VAL A 86 5.24 -4.86 -2.68
N SER A 87 5.66 -6.13 -2.66
CA SER A 87 5.50 -7.03 -3.81
C SER A 87 4.03 -7.25 -4.17
N ARG A 88 3.15 -7.37 -3.17
CA ARG A 88 1.70 -7.38 -3.36
C ARG A 88 1.25 -6.08 -4.03
N LEU A 89 1.62 -4.93 -3.47
CA LEU A 89 1.24 -3.63 -4.02
C LEU A 89 1.71 -3.49 -5.49
N LYS A 90 2.94 -3.90 -5.83
CA LYS A 90 3.43 -3.96 -7.23
C LYS A 90 2.51 -4.77 -8.14
N THR A 91 2.05 -5.95 -7.71
CA THR A 91 1.12 -6.78 -8.49
C THR A 91 -0.25 -6.12 -8.65
N PHE A 92 -0.79 -5.55 -7.58
CA PHE A 92 -2.08 -4.84 -7.61
C PHE A 92 -2.05 -3.63 -8.55
N VAL A 93 -0.99 -2.81 -8.47
CA VAL A 93 -0.80 -1.62 -9.32
C VAL A 93 -0.76 -1.96 -10.80
N ARG A 94 -0.20 -3.11 -11.16
CA ARG A 94 -0.11 -3.55 -12.56
C ARG A 94 -1.40 -4.17 -13.09
N ARG A 95 -2.21 -4.79 -12.24
CA ARG A 95 -3.33 -5.65 -12.66
C ARG A 95 -4.70 -5.05 -12.44
N ASP A 96 -4.92 -4.42 -11.28
CA ASP A 96 -6.26 -4.08 -10.82
C ASP A 96 -6.43 -2.60 -10.50
N LEU A 97 -5.37 -1.91 -10.06
CA LEU A 97 -5.44 -0.45 -9.88
C LEU A 97 -5.84 0.29 -11.17
N PRO A 98 -5.41 -0.09 -12.40
CA PRO A 98 -5.85 0.60 -13.62
C PRO A 98 -7.35 0.49 -13.90
N LYS A 99 -8.05 -0.47 -13.29
CA LYS A 99 -9.51 -0.65 -13.44
C LYS A 99 -10.29 0.16 -12.40
N ALA A 100 -9.65 0.55 -11.30
CA ALA A 100 -10.28 1.13 -10.13
C ALA A 100 -9.81 2.57 -9.83
N ALA A 101 -8.63 2.96 -10.32
CA ALA A 101 -8.09 4.31 -10.18
C ALA A 101 -8.91 5.30 -11.00
N THR A 102 -9.20 6.45 -10.39
CA THR A 102 -9.87 7.57 -11.04
C THR A 102 -8.86 8.56 -11.63
N ASN A 103 -7.60 8.47 -11.22
CA ASN A 103 -6.49 9.30 -11.69
C ASN A 103 -5.33 8.44 -12.20
N ALA A 104 -5.12 8.45 -13.52
CA ALA A 104 -4.02 7.71 -14.16
C ALA A 104 -2.62 8.12 -13.65
N ALA A 105 -2.45 9.37 -13.21
CA ALA A 105 -1.16 9.86 -12.72
C ALA A 105 -0.74 9.19 -11.39
N VAL A 106 -1.67 8.60 -10.64
CA VAL A 106 -1.37 7.79 -9.45
C VAL A 106 -0.61 6.52 -9.84
N LEU A 107 -0.95 5.90 -10.98
CA LEU A 107 -0.27 4.69 -11.46
C LEU A 107 1.21 4.96 -11.73
N ASP A 108 1.51 6.09 -12.37
CA ASP A 108 2.88 6.47 -12.71
C ASP A 108 3.69 6.80 -11.45
N ARG A 109 3.15 7.63 -10.56
CA ARG A 109 3.83 8.01 -9.30
C ARG A 109 4.08 6.80 -8.40
N LEU A 110 3.06 5.96 -8.22
CA LEU A 110 3.19 4.76 -7.41
C LEU A 110 4.11 3.73 -8.05
N GLY A 111 4.04 3.54 -9.37
CA GLY A 111 4.94 2.68 -10.12
C GLY A 111 6.39 3.10 -9.96
N ALA A 112 6.69 4.39 -10.12
CA ALA A 112 8.02 4.95 -9.89
C ALA A 112 8.50 4.75 -8.45
N ALA A 113 7.66 5.07 -7.47
CA ALA A 113 8.00 4.94 -6.05
C ALA A 113 8.25 3.47 -5.64
N LEU A 114 7.50 2.51 -6.21
CA LEU A 114 7.71 1.09 -5.97
C LEU A 114 8.95 0.53 -6.68
N ASN A 115 9.29 1.05 -7.86
CA ASN A 115 10.50 0.65 -8.60
C ASN A 115 11.78 1.12 -7.92
N ALA A 116 11.74 2.25 -7.20
CA ALA A 116 12.85 2.74 -6.39
C ALA A 116 13.20 1.81 -5.20
N ILE A 117 12.31 0.88 -4.83
CA ILE A 117 12.50 -0.07 -3.75
C ILE A 117 13.07 -1.37 -4.33
N SER A 118 14.38 -1.58 -4.11
CA SER A 118 15.17 -2.78 -4.47
C SER A 118 15.35 -3.76 -3.30
#